data_AF-A0A7V4TY28-F1
#
_entry.id   AF-A0A7V4TY28-F1
#
_cell.length_a   1.000
_cell.length_b   1.000
_cell.length_c   1.000
_cell.angle_alpha   90.00
_cell.angle_beta   90.00
_cell.angle_gamma   90.00
#
_symmetry.space_group_name_H-M   'P 1'
#
loop_
_entity.id
_entity.type
_entity.pdbx_description
1 polymer ?
#
loop_
_entity_poly.entity_id
_entity_poly.type
_entity_poly.pdbx_seq_one_letter_code
_entity_poly.pdbx_strand_id
1 'polypeptide(L)'
;MFSYIFMKILERRPPRYDTGINILSGGHAVKIRKQIVRNFVKPGMDILDIGCGTGSLLIDAAKAGADAAGVDISEGMLAVARKRISDSGLKDRIKLYNAGAVEIESLFPENNFDLIVSTLVFSELYGEERELVLKQIKKLLKPGGIFILAGEISPKNPLKRIIHFLVRLPLSVLTYLIAQTGTKPLKGITNEISRAGLNITNENRSFLDSFIVITAVNPAEECSEHDGLYNTLKAEDDRSFIKTVWDFIGRWFPNPVEPGLRAIGFPDRNAPVLLTSNFHLTVRRVEKSLKNENAYLLVAPANGINVWCASCGGELNTHSVITAIKTSRINERVNHRRIILPLFSAPGIDRQLLKKETGRTGIFGPAYSRDIPLFIKNHTSVFEYNKADFFLRFRLEMLLSMNFIVWLSMGILTLLIDPNLFFPLSAYFWITGFLLYAGFPIIPGKSGWLKAVVLSAIEIITIAAVSVFALHVSVFSYLNMMVIVSVINLWLGFDLRGIVAGYPSEAEWLMHKLGMTSFGHIFSAGVYNPNKIQQNIDRCNNCRFCLMVCPKGVFGIENGKKIRILNRGECFACSACVTQCPEKALFL
;
A
#
# COMPACT_ATOMS: atom_id res chain seq x y z
N MET A 1 -22.82 12.42 11.39
CA MET A 1 -21.34 12.47 11.38
C MET A 1 -20.91 11.21 12.10
N PHE A 2 -20.01 10.40 11.52
CA PHE A 2 -19.59 9.05 11.98
C PHE A 2 -20.35 7.86 11.37
N SER A 3 -19.72 7.16 10.41
CA SER A 3 -20.10 5.77 10.08
C SER A 3 -18.97 4.95 9.44
N TYR A 4 -18.04 5.56 8.71
CA TYR A 4 -17.04 4.81 7.93
C TYR A 4 -16.09 3.91 8.76
N ILE A 5 -15.82 4.36 9.98
CA ILE A 5 -14.90 3.73 10.94
C ILE A 5 -15.45 2.40 11.47
N PHE A 6 -16.75 2.39 11.75
CA PHE A 6 -17.46 1.18 12.13
C PHE A 6 -17.97 0.39 10.92
N MET A 7 -18.08 1.01 9.74
CA MET A 7 -18.47 0.34 8.49
C MET A 7 -17.53 -0.81 8.17
N LYS A 8 -16.20 -0.61 8.25
CA LYS A 8 -15.21 -1.68 8.03
C LYS A 8 -15.32 -2.85 9.03
N ILE A 9 -15.74 -2.57 10.26
CA ILE A 9 -15.99 -3.61 11.27
C ILE A 9 -17.30 -4.35 10.95
N LEU A 10 -18.33 -3.63 10.52
CA LEU A 10 -19.63 -4.18 10.14
C LEU A 10 -19.57 -4.98 8.83
N GLU A 11 -18.72 -4.60 7.88
CA GLU A 11 -18.45 -5.33 6.63
C GLU A 11 -17.92 -6.76 6.91
N ARG A 12 -17.19 -6.97 8.02
CA ARG A 12 -16.78 -8.31 8.47
C ARG A 12 -17.94 -9.15 9.00
N ARG A 13 -19.11 -8.55 9.25
CA ARG A 13 -20.34 -9.22 9.70
C ARG A 13 -21.56 -8.76 8.87
N PRO A 14 -21.63 -9.12 7.57
CA PRO A 14 -22.67 -8.68 6.64
C PRO A 14 -24.12 -8.76 7.18
N PRO A 15 -24.55 -9.80 7.92
CA PRO A 15 -25.93 -9.87 8.42
C PRO A 15 -26.34 -8.74 9.38
N ARG A 16 -25.38 -8.12 10.09
CA ARG A 16 -25.63 -7.03 11.05
C ARG A 16 -25.31 -5.64 10.48
N TYR A 17 -24.92 -5.58 9.21
CA TYR A 17 -24.43 -4.35 8.58
C TYR A 17 -25.45 -3.22 8.64
N ASP A 18 -26.68 -3.43 8.11
CA ASP A 18 -27.68 -2.36 8.04
C ASP A 18 -28.14 -1.89 9.43
N THR A 19 -28.27 -2.79 10.39
CA THR A 19 -28.63 -2.43 11.77
C THR A 19 -27.55 -1.54 12.38
N GLY A 20 -26.28 -1.91 12.20
CA GLY A 20 -25.15 -1.11 12.66
C GLY A 20 -25.10 0.26 11.98
N ILE A 21 -25.22 0.32 10.65
CA ILE A 21 -25.23 1.57 9.89
C ILE A 21 -26.41 2.47 10.27
N ASN A 22 -27.59 1.90 10.51
CA ASN A 22 -28.77 2.65 10.92
C ASN A 22 -28.58 3.31 12.29
N ILE A 23 -28.04 2.58 13.27
CA ILE A 23 -27.74 3.11 14.61
C ILE A 23 -26.68 4.20 14.53
N LEU A 24 -25.58 3.93 13.83
CA LEU A 24 -24.44 4.86 13.75
C LEU A 24 -24.77 6.14 12.99
N SER A 25 -25.57 6.04 11.93
CA SER A 25 -26.02 7.20 11.17
C SER A 25 -27.20 7.93 11.83
N GLY A 26 -27.73 7.44 12.96
CA GLY A 26 -28.96 7.96 13.57
C GLY A 26 -30.14 7.97 12.57
N GLY A 27 -30.24 6.94 11.73
CA GLY A 27 -31.27 6.81 10.70
C GLY A 27 -31.04 7.59 9.40
N HIS A 28 -29.99 8.39 9.30
CA HIS A 28 -29.78 9.27 8.14
C HIS A 28 -29.43 8.51 6.86
N ALA A 29 -28.66 7.42 6.94
CA ALA A 29 -28.33 6.62 5.75
C ALA A 29 -29.59 6.03 5.10
N VAL A 30 -30.51 5.53 5.94
CA VAL A 30 -31.82 5.01 5.49
C VAL A 30 -32.66 6.14 4.91
N LYS A 31 -32.65 7.34 5.52
CA LYS A 31 -33.36 8.52 5.03
C LYS A 31 -32.88 8.95 3.64
N ILE A 32 -31.56 9.06 3.43
CA ILE A 32 -30.97 9.43 2.13
C ILE A 32 -31.35 8.41 1.07
N ARG A 33 -31.18 7.10 1.34
CA ARG A 33 -31.58 6.03 0.42
C ARG A 33 -33.05 6.13 0.02
N LYS A 34 -33.96 6.32 0.98
CA LYS A 34 -35.40 6.48 0.72
C LYS A 34 -35.71 7.75 -0.08
N GLN A 35 -35.00 8.85 0.18
CA GLN A 35 -35.13 10.08 -0.59
C GLN A 35 -34.66 9.91 -2.04
N ILE A 36 -33.56 9.20 -2.27
CA ILE A 36 -33.06 8.88 -3.61
C ILE A 36 -34.14 8.11 -4.39
N VAL A 37 -34.66 7.02 -3.81
CA VAL A 37 -35.69 6.21 -4.47
C VAL A 37 -36.95 7.03 -4.74
N ARG A 38 -37.46 7.75 -3.74
CA ARG A 38 -38.69 8.55 -3.89
C ARG A 38 -38.58 9.65 -4.94
N ASN A 39 -37.42 10.31 -5.05
CA ASN A 39 -37.29 11.49 -5.88
C ASN A 39 -36.85 11.19 -7.32
N PHE A 40 -36.15 10.07 -7.54
CA PHE A 40 -35.49 9.79 -8.82
C PHE A 40 -35.94 8.50 -9.49
N VAL A 41 -36.57 7.56 -8.77
CA VAL A 41 -36.98 6.28 -9.35
C VAL A 41 -38.41 6.36 -9.85
N LYS A 42 -38.61 5.99 -11.12
CA LYS A 42 -39.91 5.84 -11.76
C LYS A 42 -40.09 4.39 -12.25
N PRO A 43 -41.33 3.90 -12.35
CA PRO A 43 -41.60 2.59 -12.94
C PRO A 43 -41.00 2.46 -14.35
N GLY A 44 -40.39 1.32 -14.65
CA GLY A 44 -39.76 1.01 -15.93
C GLY A 44 -38.36 1.60 -16.15
N MET A 45 -37.75 2.23 -15.14
CA MET A 45 -36.35 2.67 -15.22
C MET A 45 -35.36 1.52 -15.04
N ASP A 46 -34.25 1.60 -15.75
CA ASP A 46 -33.06 0.77 -15.53
C ASP A 46 -32.12 1.45 -14.54
N ILE A 47 -31.80 0.79 -13.43
CA ILE A 47 -31.02 1.37 -12.32
C ILE A 47 -29.79 0.53 -12.01
N LEU A 48 -28.64 1.19 -11.82
CA LEU A 48 -27.42 0.56 -11.30
C LEU A 48 -27.06 1.12 -9.92
N ASP A 49 -26.81 0.24 -8.94
CA ASP A 49 -26.20 0.59 -7.67
C ASP A 49 -24.75 0.06 -7.60
N ILE A 50 -23.78 0.98 -7.60
CA ILE A 50 -22.35 0.67 -7.50
C ILE A 50 -21.98 0.61 -6.01
N GLY A 51 -21.56 -0.57 -5.55
CA GLY A 51 -21.37 -0.93 -4.15
C GLY A 51 -22.70 -1.17 -3.43
N CYS A 52 -23.52 -2.04 -4.02
CA CYS A 52 -24.90 -2.25 -3.58
C CYS A 52 -25.05 -2.90 -2.19
N GLY A 53 -23.95 -3.43 -1.62
CA GLY A 53 -23.91 -4.00 -0.29
C GLY A 53 -24.95 -5.10 -0.09
N THR A 54 -25.84 -4.91 0.89
CA THR A 54 -26.91 -5.87 1.22
C THR A 54 -28.15 -5.73 0.34
N GLY A 55 -28.09 -4.95 -0.74
CA GLY A 55 -29.15 -4.80 -1.74
C GLY A 55 -30.32 -3.92 -1.30
N SER A 56 -30.19 -3.17 -0.20
CA SER A 56 -31.26 -2.37 0.37
C SER A 56 -31.82 -1.32 -0.61
N LEU A 57 -30.98 -0.65 -1.41
CA LEU A 57 -31.45 0.33 -2.40
C LEU A 57 -32.15 -0.35 -3.58
N LEU A 58 -31.59 -1.47 -4.07
CA LEU A 58 -32.16 -2.26 -5.17
C LEU A 58 -33.57 -2.75 -4.86
N ILE A 59 -33.81 -3.22 -3.63
CA ILE A 59 -35.14 -3.69 -3.19
C ILE A 59 -36.15 -2.54 -3.19
N ASP A 60 -35.78 -1.37 -2.64
CA ASP A 60 -36.68 -0.20 -2.64
C ASP A 60 -36.95 0.30 -4.07
N ALA A 61 -35.94 0.28 -4.95
CA ALA A 61 -36.08 0.66 -6.35
C ALA A 61 -36.98 -0.29 -7.13
N ALA A 62 -36.80 -1.60 -6.98
CA ALA A 62 -37.64 -2.62 -7.62
C ALA A 62 -39.09 -2.57 -7.11
N LYS A 63 -39.31 -2.27 -5.81
CA LYS A 63 -40.65 -2.01 -5.27
C LYS A 63 -41.31 -0.77 -5.87
N ALA A 64 -40.52 0.21 -6.30
CA ALA A 64 -40.99 1.39 -7.03
C ALA A 64 -41.21 1.12 -8.54
N GLY A 65 -41.00 -0.12 -9.00
CA GLY A 65 -41.31 -0.56 -10.36
C GLY A 65 -40.14 -0.49 -11.34
N ALA A 66 -38.91 -0.25 -10.88
CA ALA A 66 -37.71 -0.26 -11.71
C ALA A 66 -37.11 -1.67 -11.89
N ASP A 67 -36.27 -1.82 -12.91
CA ASP A 67 -35.38 -2.97 -13.08
C ASP A 67 -33.98 -2.58 -12.58
N ALA A 68 -33.44 -3.34 -11.63
CA ALA A 68 -32.27 -2.93 -10.87
C ALA A 68 -31.11 -3.91 -11.03
N ALA A 69 -29.90 -3.37 -11.20
CA ALA A 69 -28.65 -4.09 -11.17
C ALA A 69 -27.79 -3.59 -10.00
N GLY A 70 -27.12 -4.51 -9.30
CA GLY A 70 -26.19 -4.17 -8.23
C GLY A 70 -24.82 -4.78 -8.46
N VAL A 71 -23.78 -3.99 -8.24
CA VAL A 71 -22.38 -4.45 -8.28
C VAL A 71 -21.78 -4.29 -6.89
N ASP A 72 -21.09 -5.32 -6.39
CA ASP A 72 -20.30 -5.22 -5.15
C ASP A 72 -19.10 -6.18 -5.22
N ILE A 73 -17.96 -5.79 -4.63
CA ILE A 73 -16.76 -6.63 -4.59
C ILE A 73 -16.84 -7.73 -3.52
N SER A 74 -17.72 -7.57 -2.52
CA SER A 74 -17.84 -8.46 -1.39
C SER A 74 -18.90 -9.54 -1.61
N GLU A 75 -18.44 -10.78 -1.83
CA GLU A 75 -19.34 -11.93 -1.95
C GLU A 75 -20.19 -12.14 -0.69
N GLY A 76 -19.66 -11.79 0.49
CA GLY A 76 -20.40 -11.87 1.76
C GLY A 76 -21.58 -10.90 1.81
N MET A 77 -21.45 -9.71 1.23
CA MET A 77 -22.54 -8.73 1.13
C MET A 77 -23.58 -9.18 0.10
N LEU A 78 -23.13 -9.65 -1.07
CA LEU A 78 -24.00 -10.18 -2.11
C LEU A 78 -24.80 -11.40 -1.65
N ALA A 79 -24.23 -12.27 -0.81
CA ALA A 79 -24.94 -13.39 -0.21
C ALA A 79 -26.15 -12.92 0.63
N VAL A 80 -25.98 -11.86 1.43
CA VAL A 80 -27.07 -11.24 2.20
C VAL A 80 -28.09 -10.58 1.27
N ALA A 81 -27.63 -9.88 0.24
CA ALA A 81 -28.49 -9.25 -0.76
C ALA A 81 -29.38 -10.28 -1.47
N ARG A 82 -28.80 -11.38 -1.97
CA ARG A 82 -29.54 -12.48 -2.63
C ARG A 82 -30.62 -13.05 -1.72
N LYS A 83 -30.32 -13.25 -0.44
CA LYS A 83 -31.32 -13.73 0.54
C LYS A 83 -32.48 -12.73 0.67
N ARG A 84 -32.20 -11.45 0.89
CA ARG A 84 -33.25 -10.43 1.06
C ARG A 84 -34.09 -10.19 -0.18
N ILE A 85 -33.48 -10.24 -1.36
CA ILE A 85 -34.19 -10.15 -2.64
C ILE A 85 -35.14 -11.34 -2.81
N SER A 86 -34.67 -12.55 -2.44
CA SER A 86 -35.51 -13.75 -2.41
C SER A 86 -36.69 -13.61 -1.48
N ASP A 87 -36.44 -13.17 -0.25
CA ASP A 87 -37.48 -12.98 0.78
C ASP A 87 -38.49 -11.89 0.40
N SER A 88 -38.10 -10.95 -0.48
CA SER A 88 -38.95 -9.87 -0.97
C SER A 88 -39.75 -10.23 -2.23
N GLY A 89 -39.52 -11.40 -2.84
CA GLY A 89 -40.20 -11.82 -4.07
C GLY A 89 -39.82 -11.02 -5.32
N LEU A 90 -38.63 -10.39 -5.36
CA LEU A 90 -38.22 -9.46 -6.42
C LEU A 90 -37.07 -9.99 -7.30
N LYS A 91 -36.86 -11.32 -7.32
CA LYS A 91 -35.73 -11.94 -8.05
C LYS A 91 -35.74 -11.61 -9.54
N ASP A 92 -36.91 -11.51 -10.14
CA ASP A 92 -37.04 -11.32 -11.59
C ASP A 92 -36.69 -9.90 -12.04
N ARG A 93 -36.64 -8.94 -11.11
CA ARG A 93 -36.35 -7.52 -11.36
C ARG A 93 -34.98 -7.05 -10.86
N ILE A 94 -34.25 -7.90 -10.12
CA ILE A 94 -32.98 -7.51 -9.51
C ILE A 94 -31.87 -8.48 -9.91
N LYS A 95 -30.82 -7.96 -10.55
CA LYS A 95 -29.59 -8.71 -10.90
C LYS A 95 -28.41 -8.26 -10.05
N LEU A 96 -27.56 -9.20 -9.62
CA LEU A 96 -26.39 -8.94 -8.79
C LEU A 96 -25.13 -9.45 -9.46
N TYR A 97 -24.05 -8.68 -9.39
CA TYR A 97 -22.76 -8.96 -9.99
C TYR A 97 -21.64 -8.81 -8.96
N ASN A 98 -20.79 -9.83 -8.85
CA ASN A 98 -19.56 -9.73 -8.06
C ASN A 98 -18.46 -9.13 -8.94
N ALA A 99 -18.21 -7.83 -8.76
CA ALA A 99 -17.18 -7.10 -9.49
C ALA A 99 -16.77 -5.82 -8.76
N GLY A 100 -15.60 -5.30 -9.10
CA GLY A 100 -15.14 -3.99 -8.64
C GLY A 100 -15.78 -2.85 -9.43
N ALA A 101 -15.88 -1.66 -8.82
CA ALA A 101 -16.40 -0.47 -9.48
C ALA A 101 -15.61 -0.07 -10.75
N VAL A 102 -14.32 -0.43 -10.83
CA VAL A 102 -13.45 -0.15 -11.99
C VAL A 102 -13.70 -1.07 -13.19
N GLU A 103 -14.55 -2.07 -13.06
CA GLU A 103 -14.85 -3.08 -14.09
C GLU A 103 -16.29 -3.01 -14.62
N ILE A 104 -17.09 -2.02 -14.21
CA ILE A 104 -18.53 -1.97 -14.51
C ILE A 104 -18.84 -1.86 -16.01
N GLU A 105 -17.97 -1.23 -16.81
CA GLU A 105 -18.14 -1.15 -18.28
C GLU A 105 -18.08 -2.52 -18.97
N SER A 106 -17.45 -3.52 -18.34
CA SER A 106 -17.37 -4.88 -18.90
C SER A 106 -18.63 -5.71 -18.70
N LEU A 107 -19.53 -5.24 -17.81
CA LEU A 107 -20.73 -5.96 -17.40
C LEU A 107 -21.99 -5.51 -18.15
N PHE A 108 -22.00 -4.28 -18.65
CA PHE A 108 -23.19 -3.62 -19.19
C PHE A 108 -22.88 -2.89 -20.50
N PRO A 109 -23.85 -2.82 -21.43
CA PRO A 109 -23.69 -2.02 -22.64
C PRO A 109 -23.72 -0.52 -22.34
N GLU A 110 -23.22 0.29 -23.27
CA GLU A 110 -23.36 1.76 -23.21
C GLU A 110 -24.85 2.17 -23.27
N ASN A 111 -25.19 3.33 -22.69
CA ASN A 111 -26.56 3.87 -22.64
C ASN A 111 -27.61 2.91 -22.04
N ASN A 112 -27.24 2.12 -21.03
CA ASN A 112 -28.10 1.09 -20.46
C ASN A 112 -28.94 1.57 -19.27
N PHE A 113 -28.51 2.61 -18.54
CA PHE A 113 -29.15 2.99 -17.28
C PHE A 113 -29.76 4.40 -17.31
N ASP A 114 -30.95 4.55 -16.74
CA ASP A 114 -31.60 5.83 -16.48
C ASP A 114 -31.06 6.50 -15.22
N LEU A 115 -30.67 5.69 -14.23
CA LEU A 115 -30.14 6.15 -12.94
C LEU A 115 -28.98 5.27 -12.49
N ILE A 116 -27.84 5.88 -12.19
CA ILE A 116 -26.73 5.21 -11.50
C ILE A 116 -26.55 5.86 -10.13
N VAL A 117 -26.48 5.04 -9.08
CA VAL A 117 -26.27 5.46 -7.70
C VAL A 117 -24.97 4.87 -7.16
N SER A 118 -24.22 5.65 -6.40
CA SER A 118 -23.12 5.15 -5.60
C SER A 118 -23.11 5.82 -4.23
N THR A 119 -23.22 5.01 -3.19
CA THR A 119 -23.24 5.48 -1.80
C THR A 119 -22.04 4.93 -1.05
N LEU A 120 -21.20 5.82 -0.52
CA LEU A 120 -20.03 5.47 0.30
C LEU A 120 -19.02 4.54 -0.39
N VAL A 121 -18.93 4.52 -1.73
CA VAL A 121 -17.91 3.72 -2.45
C VAL A 121 -16.73 4.56 -2.89
N PHE A 122 -16.99 5.77 -3.39
CA PHE A 122 -15.96 6.61 -3.99
C PHE A 122 -14.81 6.94 -3.03
N SER A 123 -15.06 6.96 -1.71
CA SER A 123 -14.03 7.15 -0.69
C SER A 123 -13.03 5.99 -0.56
N GLU A 124 -13.35 4.83 -1.15
CA GLU A 124 -12.46 3.65 -1.19
C GLU A 124 -11.59 3.62 -2.45
N LEU A 125 -11.95 4.43 -3.45
CA LEU A 125 -11.26 4.51 -4.73
C LEU A 125 -10.15 5.57 -4.71
N TYR A 126 -9.03 5.29 -5.36
CA TYR A 126 -7.98 6.28 -5.65
C TYR A 126 -8.44 7.29 -6.70
N GLY A 127 -7.76 8.43 -6.87
CA GLY A 127 -8.19 9.47 -7.81
C GLY A 127 -8.33 9.01 -9.25
N GLU A 128 -7.38 8.21 -9.76
CA GLU A 128 -7.47 7.65 -11.12
C GLU A 128 -8.62 6.66 -11.27
N GLU A 129 -8.86 5.83 -10.24
CA GLU A 129 -9.98 4.91 -10.23
C GLU A 129 -11.31 5.67 -10.23
N ARG A 130 -11.44 6.73 -9.42
CA ARG A 130 -12.63 7.59 -9.42
C ARG A 130 -12.87 8.20 -10.79
N GLU A 131 -11.84 8.75 -11.43
CA GLU A 131 -11.96 9.33 -12.76
C GLU A 131 -12.37 8.28 -13.81
N LEU A 132 -11.77 7.09 -13.76
CA LEU A 132 -12.13 5.97 -14.61
C LEU A 132 -13.59 5.56 -14.41
N VAL A 133 -14.01 5.33 -13.17
CA VAL A 133 -15.39 4.96 -12.83
C VAL A 133 -16.37 6.05 -13.28
N LEU A 134 -16.05 7.34 -13.12
CA LEU A 134 -16.91 8.42 -13.60
C LEU A 134 -17.06 8.43 -15.14
N LYS A 135 -16.00 8.12 -15.88
CA LYS A 135 -16.07 7.95 -17.34
C LYS A 135 -16.93 6.75 -17.72
N GLN A 136 -16.79 5.63 -17.01
CA GLN A 136 -17.65 4.45 -17.21
C GLN A 136 -19.11 4.78 -16.91
N ILE A 137 -19.39 5.47 -15.80
CA ILE A 137 -20.74 5.94 -15.44
C ILE A 137 -21.33 6.79 -16.55
N LYS A 138 -20.58 7.76 -17.09
CA LYS A 138 -21.06 8.60 -18.21
C LYS A 138 -21.44 7.76 -19.44
N LYS A 139 -20.63 6.76 -19.80
CA LYS A 139 -20.91 5.87 -20.93
C LYS A 139 -22.13 4.95 -20.70
N LEU A 140 -22.29 4.46 -19.48
CA LEU A 140 -23.36 3.54 -19.11
C LEU A 140 -24.70 4.25 -18.91
N LEU A 141 -24.70 5.56 -18.61
CA LEU A 141 -25.91 6.37 -18.52
C LEU A 141 -26.47 6.69 -19.90
N LYS A 142 -27.78 6.50 -20.06
CA LYS A 142 -28.53 7.05 -21.19
C LYS A 142 -28.33 8.57 -21.30
N PRO A 143 -28.46 9.19 -22.49
CA PRO A 143 -28.54 10.64 -22.61
C PRO A 143 -29.69 11.19 -21.72
N GLY A 144 -29.39 12.17 -20.88
CA GLY A 144 -30.33 12.68 -19.86
C GLY A 144 -30.42 11.83 -18.57
N GLY A 145 -29.72 10.70 -18.52
CA GLY A 145 -29.64 9.84 -17.34
C GLY A 145 -28.95 10.52 -16.16
N ILE A 146 -29.26 10.06 -14.96
CA ILE A 146 -28.86 10.73 -13.71
C ILE A 146 -27.81 9.88 -12.97
N PHE A 147 -26.74 10.54 -12.52
CA PHE A 147 -25.80 10.00 -11.54
C PHE A 147 -26.04 10.62 -10.17
N ILE A 148 -26.10 9.79 -9.12
CA ILE A 148 -26.18 10.23 -7.72
C ILE A 148 -25.00 9.66 -6.93
N LEU A 149 -24.18 10.56 -6.37
CA LEU A 149 -23.09 10.22 -5.47
C LEU A 149 -23.42 10.68 -4.05
N ALA A 150 -23.33 9.78 -3.08
CA ALA A 150 -23.42 10.13 -1.66
C ALA A 150 -22.14 9.72 -0.93
N GLY A 151 -21.46 10.66 -0.26
CA GLY A 151 -20.16 10.39 0.33
C GLY A 151 -19.70 11.40 1.40
N GLU A 152 -18.71 10.98 2.20
CA GLU A 152 -18.05 11.88 3.16
C GLU A 152 -17.02 12.76 2.43
N ILE A 153 -17.04 14.06 2.72
CA ILE A 153 -16.10 15.05 2.17
C ILE A 153 -15.42 15.84 3.28
N SER A 154 -14.29 16.47 2.96
CA SER A 154 -13.70 17.48 3.85
C SER A 154 -14.52 18.78 3.81
N PRO A 155 -14.92 19.36 4.96
CA PRO A 155 -15.59 20.65 5.00
C PRO A 155 -14.72 21.75 4.36
N LYS A 156 -15.35 22.67 3.62
CA LYS A 156 -14.65 23.82 2.99
C LYS A 156 -14.27 24.89 4.03
N ASN A 157 -15.12 25.11 5.03
CA ASN A 157 -14.89 26.11 6.06
C ASN A 157 -13.80 25.64 7.06
N PRO A 158 -12.77 26.46 7.37
CA PRO A 158 -11.67 26.07 8.24
C PRO A 158 -12.11 25.70 9.67
N LEU A 159 -13.08 26.42 10.24
CA LEU A 159 -13.60 26.11 11.59
C LEU A 159 -14.31 24.75 11.61
N LYS A 160 -15.20 24.50 10.63
CA LYS A 160 -15.86 23.21 10.47
C LYS A 160 -14.87 22.08 10.21
N ARG A 161 -13.75 22.36 9.53
CA ARG A 161 -12.66 21.42 9.27
C ARG A 161 -11.89 21.06 10.54
N ILE A 162 -11.63 22.02 11.43
CA ILE A 162 -11.02 21.76 12.75
C ILE A 162 -11.95 20.91 13.60
N ILE A 163 -13.23 21.25 13.67
CA ILE A 163 -14.23 20.46 14.41
C ILE A 163 -14.29 19.05 13.84
N HIS A 164 -14.40 18.89 12.51
CA HIS A 164 -14.37 17.59 11.84
C HIS A 164 -13.11 16.79 12.17
N PHE A 165 -11.94 17.42 12.20
CA PHE A 165 -10.68 16.77 12.56
C PHE A 165 -10.67 16.28 14.01
N LEU A 166 -11.04 17.11 14.98
CA LEU A 166 -11.07 16.76 16.41
C LEU A 166 -12.02 15.60 16.70
N VAL A 167 -13.16 15.62 16.03
CA VAL A 167 -14.22 14.61 16.08
C VAL A 167 -13.75 13.30 15.43
N ARG A 168 -13.04 13.38 14.30
CA ARG A 168 -12.57 12.23 13.53
C ARG A 168 -11.30 11.57 14.07
N LEU A 169 -10.39 12.33 14.68
CA LEU A 169 -9.09 11.85 15.15
C LEU A 169 -9.19 10.65 16.11
N PRO A 170 -9.93 10.71 17.25
CA PRO A 170 -9.97 9.61 18.21
C PRO A 170 -10.55 8.33 17.58
N LEU A 171 -11.56 8.48 16.73
CA LEU A 171 -12.15 7.34 16.04
C LEU A 171 -11.22 6.78 14.96
N SER A 172 -10.46 7.61 14.26
CA SER A 172 -9.49 7.14 13.25
C SER A 172 -8.35 6.36 13.90
N VAL A 173 -7.88 6.82 15.06
CA VAL A 173 -6.90 6.08 15.88
C VAL A 173 -7.49 4.74 16.32
N LEU A 174 -8.70 4.74 16.88
CA LEU A 174 -9.37 3.50 17.29
C LEU A 174 -9.57 2.52 16.13
N THR A 175 -9.95 3.03 14.95
CA THR A 175 -10.09 2.22 13.73
C THR A 175 -8.76 1.59 13.35
N TYR A 176 -7.70 2.39 13.35
CA TYR A 176 -6.36 1.90 13.00
C TYR A 176 -5.90 0.80 13.96
N LEU A 177 -6.12 0.98 15.26
CA LEU A 177 -5.79 -0.03 16.27
C LEU A 177 -6.54 -1.35 16.06
N ILE A 178 -7.84 -1.30 15.76
CA ILE A 178 -8.71 -2.49 15.64
C ILE A 178 -8.64 -3.12 14.26
N ALA A 179 -8.90 -2.32 13.22
CA ALA A 179 -9.07 -2.80 11.86
C ALA A 179 -7.77 -2.81 11.08
N GLN A 180 -6.74 -2.11 11.57
CA GLN A 180 -5.51 -1.86 10.82
C GLN A 180 -5.89 -1.38 9.42
N THR A 181 -6.62 -0.27 9.30
CA THR A 181 -6.97 0.36 8.01
C THR A 181 -7.19 1.86 8.22
N GLY A 182 -6.75 2.69 7.28
CA GLY A 182 -7.03 4.13 7.27
C GLY A 182 -8.35 4.47 6.59
N THR A 183 -8.98 5.59 6.97
CA THR A 183 -10.14 6.15 6.27
C THR A 183 -9.80 7.53 5.71
N LYS A 184 -10.25 7.88 4.50
CA LYS A 184 -10.00 9.18 3.88
C LYS A 184 -11.30 9.80 3.38
N PRO A 185 -11.59 11.08 3.67
CA PRO A 185 -12.73 11.78 3.09
C PRO A 185 -12.43 12.15 1.63
N LEU A 186 -13.47 12.24 0.82
CA LEU A 186 -13.37 12.69 -0.57
C LEU A 186 -12.86 14.14 -0.63
N LYS A 187 -12.00 14.40 -1.61
CA LYS A 187 -11.47 15.74 -1.93
C LYS A 187 -11.63 15.96 -3.43
N GLY A 188 -12.16 17.12 -3.82
CA GLY A 188 -12.24 17.50 -5.23
C GLY A 188 -13.30 16.77 -6.07
N ILE A 189 -14.18 15.96 -5.47
CA ILE A 189 -15.12 15.10 -6.21
C ILE A 189 -16.06 15.86 -7.17
N THR A 190 -16.53 17.06 -6.80
CA THR A 190 -17.31 17.94 -7.69
C THR A 190 -16.56 18.21 -9.00
N ASN A 191 -15.28 18.55 -8.91
CA ASN A 191 -14.47 18.86 -10.09
C ASN A 191 -14.21 17.61 -10.94
N GLU A 192 -14.03 16.46 -10.29
CA GLU A 192 -13.85 15.17 -10.97
C GLU A 192 -15.11 14.79 -11.78
N ILE A 193 -16.30 14.94 -11.20
CA ILE A 193 -17.59 14.69 -11.88
C ILE A 193 -17.75 15.59 -13.10
N SER A 194 -17.51 16.91 -12.95
CA SER A 194 -17.61 17.84 -14.07
C SER A 194 -16.59 17.55 -15.17
N ARG A 195 -15.34 17.20 -14.81
CA ARG A 195 -14.31 16.81 -15.80
C ARG A 195 -14.64 15.53 -16.54
N ALA A 196 -15.33 14.59 -15.91
CA ALA A 196 -15.83 13.39 -16.58
C ALA A 196 -16.94 13.71 -17.60
N GLY A 197 -17.41 14.95 -17.66
CA GLY A 197 -18.43 15.42 -18.60
C GLY A 197 -19.86 15.19 -18.13
N LEU A 198 -20.07 15.06 -16.81
CA LEU A 198 -21.39 15.03 -16.18
C LEU A 198 -21.74 16.43 -15.63
N ASN A 199 -22.95 16.90 -15.90
CA ASN A 199 -23.41 18.23 -15.45
C ASN A 199 -24.04 18.14 -14.07
N ILE A 200 -23.40 18.76 -13.07
CA ILE A 200 -23.92 18.78 -11.70
C ILE A 200 -25.12 19.73 -11.62
N THR A 201 -26.27 19.21 -11.21
CA THR A 201 -27.51 19.97 -11.07
C THR A 201 -27.81 20.32 -9.62
N ASN A 202 -27.35 19.51 -8.66
CA ASN A 202 -27.58 19.76 -7.24
C ASN A 202 -26.44 19.26 -6.36
N GLU A 203 -26.11 20.02 -5.31
CA GLU A 203 -25.20 19.63 -4.23
C GLU A 203 -25.86 19.87 -2.88
N ASN A 204 -26.23 18.78 -2.19
CA ASN A 204 -26.77 18.88 -0.84
C ASN A 204 -25.70 18.48 0.18
N ARG A 205 -25.31 19.42 1.03
CA ARG A 205 -24.33 19.20 2.11
C ARG A 205 -25.06 19.05 3.44
N SER A 206 -24.62 18.08 4.25
CA SER A 206 -25.16 17.83 5.58
C SER A 206 -24.03 17.54 6.57
N PHE A 207 -24.37 17.46 7.86
CA PHE A 207 -23.43 17.17 8.96
C PHE A 207 -22.20 18.10 8.98
N LEU A 208 -22.41 19.40 9.21
CA LEU A 208 -21.31 20.39 9.23
C LEU A 208 -20.49 20.40 7.93
N ASP A 209 -21.15 20.21 6.79
CA ASP A 209 -20.56 20.11 5.45
C ASP A 209 -19.60 18.93 5.25
N SER A 210 -19.63 17.93 6.13
CA SER A 210 -18.77 16.76 6.03
C SER A 210 -19.38 15.60 5.23
N PHE A 211 -20.63 15.73 4.78
CA PHE A 211 -21.30 14.75 3.94
C PHE A 211 -21.97 15.45 2.77
N ILE A 212 -21.89 14.86 1.58
CA ILE A 212 -22.45 15.42 0.35
C ILE A 212 -23.30 14.39 -0.38
N VAL A 213 -24.40 14.86 -0.95
CA VAL A 213 -25.16 14.15 -1.99
C VAL A 213 -25.11 15.03 -3.24
N ILE A 214 -24.49 14.52 -4.30
CA ILE A 214 -24.35 15.19 -5.59
C ILE A 214 -25.32 14.52 -6.57
N THR A 215 -26.07 15.32 -7.30
CA THR A 215 -26.87 14.89 -8.44
C THR A 215 -26.25 15.48 -9.70
N ALA A 216 -25.93 14.63 -10.67
CA ALA A 216 -25.38 15.03 -11.96
C ALA A 216 -26.15 14.35 -13.11
N VAL A 217 -26.21 15.01 -14.26
CA VAL A 217 -26.94 14.55 -15.45
C VAL A 217 -25.95 14.31 -16.58
N ASN A 218 -26.15 13.24 -17.34
CA ASN A 218 -25.45 13.00 -18.59
C ASN A 218 -26.05 13.90 -19.69
N PRO A 219 -25.35 14.92 -20.22
CA PRO A 219 -25.93 15.81 -21.22
C PRO A 219 -26.29 15.07 -22.52
N ALA A 220 -27.32 15.55 -23.21
CA ALA A 220 -27.85 14.92 -24.43
C ALA A 220 -27.00 15.20 -25.69
N GLU A 221 -26.16 16.23 -25.65
CA GLU A 221 -25.21 16.52 -26.72
C GLU A 221 -23.91 15.77 -26.44
N GLU A 222 -23.45 15.01 -27.45
CA GLU A 222 -22.05 14.65 -27.57
C GLU A 222 -21.24 15.95 -27.61
N CYS A 223 -20.77 16.41 -26.45
CA CYS A 223 -19.50 17.11 -26.45
C CYS A 223 -18.55 16.16 -27.16
N SER A 224 -18.14 16.54 -28.36
CA SER A 224 -17.01 15.99 -29.09
C SER A 224 -15.98 15.49 -28.09
N GLU A 225 -15.38 14.33 -28.38
CA GLU A 225 -14.19 13.87 -27.68
C GLU A 225 -13.14 15.00 -27.70
N HIS A 226 -13.24 15.90 -26.74
CA HIS A 226 -12.13 16.68 -26.28
C HIS A 226 -11.26 15.61 -25.64
N ASP A 227 -10.31 15.14 -26.45
CA ASP A 227 -9.12 14.35 -26.13
C ASP A 227 -8.23 15.16 -25.16
N GLY A 228 -8.85 15.63 -24.09
CA GLY A 228 -8.41 16.62 -23.15
C GLY A 228 -8.17 15.95 -21.83
N LEU A 229 -6.91 16.03 -21.41
CA LEU A 229 -6.44 15.73 -20.07
C LEU A 229 -6.41 14.24 -19.70
N TYR A 230 -5.61 13.55 -20.48
CA TYR A 230 -4.58 12.67 -19.95
C TYR A 230 -3.80 13.30 -18.78
N ASN A 231 -4.34 13.26 -17.56
CA ASN A 231 -3.62 13.63 -16.34
C ASN A 231 -2.52 12.62 -16.06
N THR A 232 -1.41 12.73 -16.78
CA THR A 232 -0.14 12.28 -16.23
C THR A 232 0.12 13.22 -15.06
N LEU A 233 0.08 12.69 -13.83
CA LEU A 233 0.47 13.44 -12.65
C LEU A 233 1.87 14.01 -12.97
N LYS A 234 1.97 15.33 -13.15
CA LYS A 234 3.28 15.98 -13.26
C LYS A 234 4.00 15.62 -11.96
N ALA A 235 5.26 15.23 -12.06
CA ALA A 235 6.10 14.99 -10.88
C ALA A 235 5.97 16.22 -9.97
N GLU A 236 5.18 16.10 -8.91
CA GLU A 236 5.05 17.17 -7.92
C GLU A 236 6.43 17.30 -7.29
N ASP A 237 7.10 18.42 -7.57
CA ASP A 237 8.34 18.79 -6.91
C ASP A 237 7.98 19.24 -5.48
N ASP A 238 7.45 18.31 -4.67
CA ASP A 238 7.08 18.52 -3.28
C ASP A 238 8.37 18.63 -2.45
N ARG A 239 8.94 19.84 -2.47
CA ARG A 239 10.18 20.19 -1.75
C ARG A 239 9.96 20.50 -0.28
N SER A 240 8.86 20.03 0.33
CA SER A 240 8.63 20.25 1.76
C SER A 240 9.75 19.60 2.58
N PHE A 241 10.57 20.44 3.21
CA PHE A 241 11.61 20.01 4.14
C PHE A 241 11.01 19.21 5.30
N ILE A 242 9.85 19.63 5.81
CA ILE A 242 9.11 18.95 6.89
C ILE A 242 8.71 17.53 6.47
N LYS A 243 8.13 17.35 5.28
CA LYS A 243 7.79 16.00 4.78
C LYS A 243 9.04 15.15 4.60
N THR A 244 10.14 15.75 4.17
CA THR A 244 11.43 15.04 4.04
C THR A 244 11.90 14.55 5.40
N VAL A 245 11.93 15.40 6.42
CA VAL A 245 12.29 15.01 7.78
C VAL A 245 11.36 13.91 8.30
N TRP A 246 10.04 14.07 8.10
CA TRP A 246 9.05 13.06 8.48
C TRP A 246 9.24 11.72 7.78
N ASP A 247 9.56 11.71 6.48
CA ASP A 247 9.87 10.47 5.74
C ASP A 247 11.09 9.73 6.29
N PHE A 248 12.03 10.47 6.90
CA PHE A 248 13.20 9.89 7.55
C PHE A 248 12.87 9.39 8.95
N ILE A 249 12.31 10.22 9.84
CA ILE A 249 12.12 9.86 11.25
C ILE A 249 10.79 9.16 11.56
N GLY A 250 9.82 9.30 10.65
CA GLY A 250 8.44 8.84 10.78
C GLY A 250 8.10 7.68 9.85
N ARG A 251 9.08 6.84 9.48
CA ARG A 251 8.86 5.70 8.56
C ARG A 251 7.77 4.73 9.00
N TRP A 252 7.52 4.63 10.30
CA TRP A 252 6.43 3.82 10.88
C TRP A 252 5.04 4.35 10.49
N PHE A 253 4.95 5.62 10.09
CA PHE A 253 3.75 6.29 9.64
C PHE A 253 3.97 6.83 8.21
N PRO A 254 4.05 5.92 7.22
CA PRO A 254 4.40 6.29 5.86
C PRO A 254 3.38 7.26 5.28
N ASN A 255 3.86 8.22 4.50
CA ASN A 255 3.03 9.13 3.72
C ASN A 255 2.86 8.54 2.32
N PRO A 256 1.71 7.92 1.97
CA PRO A 256 1.53 7.36 0.65
C PRO A 256 1.26 8.48 -0.37
N VAL A 257 1.97 8.42 -1.47
CA VAL A 257 1.70 9.18 -2.70
C VAL A 257 0.47 8.59 -3.39
N GLU A 258 -0.26 9.41 -4.12
CA GLU A 258 -1.36 8.94 -4.96
C GLU A 258 -0.84 7.95 -6.02
N PRO A 259 -1.35 6.71 -6.06
CA PRO A 259 -1.04 5.76 -7.12
C PRO A 259 -1.43 6.34 -8.49
N GLY A 260 -0.68 5.94 -9.52
CA GLY A 260 -0.96 6.38 -10.87
C GLY A 260 0.24 6.56 -11.77
N LEU A 261 -0.01 7.02 -12.99
CA LEU A 261 1.03 7.25 -13.99
C LEU A 261 1.56 8.69 -13.92
N ARG A 262 2.86 8.82 -13.71
CA ARG A 262 3.59 10.09 -13.69
C ARG A 262 4.47 10.22 -14.92
N ALA A 263 4.49 11.41 -15.52
CA ALA A 263 5.44 11.76 -16.57
C ALA A 263 6.67 12.41 -15.95
N ILE A 264 7.85 11.87 -16.24
CA ILE A 264 9.14 12.46 -15.91
C ILE A 264 9.75 13.05 -17.18
N GLY A 265 10.08 14.34 -17.13
CA GLY A 265 10.53 15.08 -18.31
C GLY A 265 9.43 15.20 -19.36
N PHE A 266 9.77 14.95 -20.62
CA PHE A 266 8.86 14.95 -21.76
C PHE A 266 8.87 13.56 -22.44
N PRO A 267 8.26 12.54 -21.82
CA PRO A 267 8.28 11.18 -22.33
C PRO A 267 7.46 11.06 -23.62
N ASP A 268 8.07 10.50 -24.65
CA ASP A 268 7.39 10.12 -25.90
C ASP A 268 6.73 8.73 -25.77
N ARG A 269 6.14 8.22 -26.86
CA ARG A 269 5.49 6.89 -26.87
C ARG A 269 6.48 5.71 -26.80
N ASN A 270 7.78 5.96 -26.88
CA ASN A 270 8.85 4.96 -26.77
C ASN A 270 9.59 5.03 -25.43
N ALA A 271 9.27 6.03 -24.60
CA ALA A 271 9.89 6.26 -23.31
C ALA A 271 9.72 5.05 -22.37
N PRO A 272 10.76 4.71 -21.59
CA PRO A 272 10.71 3.59 -20.66
C PRO A 272 9.62 3.79 -19.61
N VAL A 273 8.97 2.67 -19.26
CA VAL A 273 8.02 2.60 -18.15
C VAL A 273 8.70 1.96 -16.95
N LEU A 274 8.66 2.64 -15.81
CA LEU A 274 9.15 2.15 -14.53
C LEU A 274 8.01 1.97 -13.55
N LEU A 275 8.11 0.95 -12.70
CA LEU A 275 7.22 0.73 -11.58
C LEU A 275 7.90 1.16 -10.27
N THR A 276 7.14 1.74 -9.36
CA THR A 276 7.51 1.86 -7.95
C THR A 276 6.30 1.67 -7.04
N SER A 277 6.53 1.45 -5.74
CA SER A 277 5.51 1.56 -4.70
C SER A 277 5.17 3.02 -4.39
N ASN A 278 4.00 3.27 -3.83
CA ASN A 278 3.50 4.59 -3.44
C ASN A 278 4.09 5.19 -2.14
N PHE A 279 5.22 4.70 -1.61
CA PHE A 279 5.88 5.35 -0.47
C PHE A 279 6.52 6.68 -0.91
N HIS A 280 6.15 7.81 -0.29
CA HIS A 280 6.62 9.14 -0.70
C HIS A 280 8.14 9.26 -0.81
N LEU A 281 8.89 8.74 0.17
CA LEU A 281 10.35 8.73 0.11
C LEU A 281 10.89 7.93 -1.08
N THR A 282 10.28 6.77 -1.38
CA THR A 282 10.70 5.91 -2.50
C THR A 282 10.40 6.61 -3.82
N VAL A 283 9.18 7.14 -4.00
CA VAL A 283 8.79 7.89 -5.21
C VAL A 283 9.75 9.05 -5.44
N ARG A 284 10.02 9.88 -4.42
CA ARG A 284 10.95 11.02 -4.54
C ARG A 284 12.38 10.60 -4.88
N ARG A 285 12.87 9.48 -4.35
CA ARG A 285 14.20 8.95 -4.69
C ARG A 285 14.27 8.51 -6.14
N VAL A 286 13.23 7.85 -6.65
CA VAL A 286 13.14 7.42 -8.05
C VAL A 286 13.01 8.64 -8.97
N GLU A 287 12.11 9.58 -8.67
CA GLU A 287 11.94 10.83 -9.43
C GLU A 287 13.25 11.64 -9.46
N LYS A 288 13.95 11.76 -8.33
CA LYS A 288 15.26 12.43 -8.26
C LYS A 288 16.31 11.75 -9.12
N SER A 289 16.34 10.41 -9.15
CA SER A 289 17.23 9.65 -10.02
C SER A 289 16.90 9.82 -11.51
N LEU A 290 15.63 10.06 -11.84
CA LEU A 290 15.13 10.24 -13.22
C LEU A 290 15.09 11.71 -13.68
N LYS A 291 15.59 12.67 -12.88
CA LYS A 291 15.46 14.12 -13.15
C LYS A 291 15.88 14.55 -14.58
N ASN A 292 16.85 13.86 -15.17
CA ASN A 292 17.41 14.15 -16.50
C ASN A 292 16.99 13.12 -17.55
N GLU A 293 15.95 12.33 -17.29
CA GLU A 293 15.46 11.26 -18.17
C GLU A 293 14.02 11.55 -18.59
N ASN A 294 13.64 11.05 -19.77
CA ASN A 294 12.27 11.08 -20.26
C ASN A 294 11.63 9.71 -20.03
N ALA A 295 10.76 9.58 -19.03
CA ALA A 295 10.24 8.29 -18.62
C ALA A 295 8.82 8.37 -18.04
N TYR A 296 8.10 7.25 -18.08
CA TYR A 296 6.85 7.08 -17.35
C TYR A 296 7.12 6.34 -16.04
N LEU A 297 6.67 6.91 -14.92
CA LEU A 297 6.74 6.30 -13.60
C LEU A 297 5.34 5.88 -13.15
N LEU A 298 5.06 4.58 -13.17
CA LEU A 298 3.85 3.98 -12.65
C LEU A 298 4.01 3.72 -11.15
N VAL A 299 3.17 4.36 -10.34
CA VAL A 299 3.14 4.22 -8.89
C VAL A 299 2.02 3.26 -8.51
N ALA A 300 2.36 2.08 -7.99
CA ALA A 300 1.39 1.09 -7.53
C ALA A 300 1.05 1.28 -6.04
N PRO A 301 -0.21 1.02 -5.64
CA PRO A 301 -0.59 1.03 -4.24
C PRO A 301 0.09 -0.11 -3.49
N ALA A 302 0.71 0.20 -2.35
CA ALA A 302 1.27 -0.78 -1.43
C ALA A 302 1.24 -0.24 0.01
N ASN A 303 1.19 -1.15 0.99
CA ASN A 303 1.48 -0.82 2.39
C ASN A 303 2.89 -1.29 2.76
N GLY A 304 3.41 -0.78 3.88
CA GLY A 304 4.77 -1.02 4.35
C GLY A 304 5.65 0.24 4.32
N ILE A 305 6.94 0.04 4.62
CA ILE A 305 7.91 1.13 4.75
C ILE A 305 8.92 1.22 3.59
N ASN A 306 9.04 0.15 2.80
CA ASN A 306 9.91 0.05 1.63
C ASN A 306 9.43 -1.06 0.69
N VAL A 307 9.94 -1.07 -0.54
CA VAL A 307 9.56 -2.00 -1.61
C VAL A 307 9.79 -3.46 -1.23
N TRP A 308 10.87 -3.77 -0.53
CA TRP A 308 11.23 -5.14 -0.18
C TRP A 308 10.27 -5.71 0.87
N CYS A 309 10.09 -5.00 1.98
CA CYS A 309 9.15 -5.40 3.02
C CYS A 309 7.73 -5.55 2.46
N ALA A 310 7.29 -4.60 1.61
CA ALA A 310 5.99 -4.66 0.96
C ALA A 310 5.85 -5.88 0.04
N SER A 311 6.90 -6.23 -0.71
CA SER A 311 6.86 -7.35 -1.65
C SER A 311 6.91 -8.71 -0.94
N CYS A 312 7.82 -8.89 0.01
CA CYS A 312 7.87 -10.12 0.83
C CYS A 312 6.62 -10.30 1.69
N GLY A 313 6.04 -9.18 2.13
CA GLY A 313 4.83 -9.12 2.93
C GLY A 313 3.53 -9.34 2.16
N GLY A 314 3.57 -9.38 0.83
CA GLY A 314 2.40 -9.57 -0.04
C GLY A 314 1.60 -8.30 -0.35
N GLU A 315 2.05 -7.12 0.09
CA GLU A 315 1.39 -5.83 -0.16
C GLU A 315 1.69 -5.28 -1.57
N LEU A 316 2.96 -5.36 -2.01
CA LEU A 316 3.35 -5.07 -3.39
C LEU A 316 3.43 -6.39 -4.17
N ASN A 317 2.31 -6.76 -4.80
CA ASN A 317 2.11 -8.04 -5.45
C ASN A 317 1.67 -7.88 -6.91
N THR A 318 1.55 -9.00 -7.64
CA THR A 318 1.14 -8.98 -9.05
C THR A 318 -0.21 -8.28 -9.27
N HIS A 319 -1.19 -8.47 -8.40
CA HIS A 319 -2.52 -7.86 -8.55
C HIS A 319 -2.47 -6.35 -8.38
N SER A 320 -1.76 -5.82 -7.38
CA SER A 320 -1.66 -4.37 -7.20
C SER A 320 -0.96 -3.69 -8.38
N VAL A 321 -0.01 -4.37 -9.03
CA VAL A 321 0.63 -3.91 -10.27
C VAL A 321 -0.31 -4.00 -11.47
N ILE A 322 -1.08 -5.08 -11.61
CA ILE A 322 -2.10 -5.21 -12.67
C ILE A 322 -3.12 -4.09 -12.55
N THR A 323 -3.65 -3.84 -11.35
CA THR A 323 -4.59 -2.75 -11.08
C THR A 323 -3.99 -1.42 -11.51
N ALA A 324 -2.77 -1.10 -11.06
CA ALA A 324 -2.09 0.13 -11.46
C ALA A 324 -1.94 0.26 -12.99
N ILE A 325 -1.56 -0.82 -13.69
CA ILE A 325 -1.44 -0.79 -15.16
C ILE A 325 -2.79 -0.54 -15.85
N LYS A 326 -3.86 -1.19 -15.37
CA LYS A 326 -5.20 -1.07 -15.95
C LYS A 326 -5.80 0.31 -15.70
N THR A 327 -5.70 0.82 -14.47
CA THR A 327 -6.27 2.13 -14.08
C THR A 327 -5.53 3.29 -14.73
N SER A 328 -4.22 3.14 -14.95
CA SER A 328 -3.40 4.23 -15.47
C SER A 328 -3.44 4.40 -16.99
N ARG A 329 -4.15 3.52 -17.71
CA ARG A 329 -4.28 3.50 -19.18
C ARG A 329 -2.96 3.58 -19.94
N ILE A 330 -1.89 3.03 -19.37
CA ILE A 330 -0.55 3.10 -19.98
C ILE A 330 -0.44 2.36 -21.32
N ASN A 331 -1.40 1.49 -21.64
CA ASN A 331 -1.59 0.90 -22.98
C ASN A 331 -1.78 1.95 -24.08
N GLU A 332 -2.44 3.07 -23.76
CA GLU A 332 -2.72 4.15 -24.71
C GLU A 332 -1.54 5.11 -24.85
N ARG A 333 -0.56 5.04 -23.93
CA ARG A 333 0.54 6.01 -23.80
C ARG A 333 1.86 5.55 -24.38
N VAL A 334 2.10 4.25 -24.44
CA VAL A 334 3.40 3.68 -24.79
C VAL A 334 3.23 2.55 -25.79
N ASN A 335 3.98 2.59 -26.88
CA ASN A 335 3.90 1.63 -27.99
C ASN A 335 4.55 0.27 -27.66
N HIS A 336 5.27 0.18 -26.54
CA HIS A 336 5.96 -1.03 -26.11
C HIS A 336 5.30 -1.69 -24.89
N ARG A 337 5.55 -2.98 -24.75
CA ARG A 337 5.01 -3.80 -23.65
C ARG A 337 5.98 -4.02 -22.49
N ARG A 338 7.16 -3.39 -22.48
CA ARG A 338 8.15 -3.54 -21.40
C ARG A 338 7.80 -2.67 -20.18
N ILE A 339 8.02 -3.18 -18.98
CA ILE A 339 7.96 -2.42 -17.72
C ILE A 339 9.15 -2.79 -16.82
N ILE A 340 9.86 -1.77 -16.32
CA ILE A 340 11.01 -1.93 -15.43
C ILE A 340 10.48 -2.02 -14.00
N LEU A 341 10.68 -3.17 -13.36
CA LEU A 341 10.25 -3.47 -12.00
C LEU A 341 11.41 -3.24 -11.02
N PRO A 342 11.18 -2.76 -9.79
CA PRO A 342 12.21 -2.72 -8.76
C PRO A 342 12.76 -4.12 -8.47
N LEU A 343 14.07 -4.29 -8.31
CA LEU A 343 14.65 -5.62 -8.04
C LEU A 343 14.03 -6.32 -6.83
N PHE A 344 13.87 -5.59 -5.73
CA PHE A 344 13.31 -6.11 -4.48
C PHE A 344 11.80 -6.37 -4.52
N SER A 345 11.13 -6.13 -5.65
CA SER A 345 9.75 -6.55 -5.89
C SER A 345 9.63 -7.98 -6.45
N ALA A 346 10.76 -8.61 -6.80
CA ALA A 346 10.80 -9.96 -7.37
C ALA A 346 10.20 -11.08 -6.49
N PRO A 347 10.19 -10.99 -5.14
CA PRO A 347 9.49 -11.97 -4.31
C PRO A 347 7.97 -11.97 -4.52
N GLY A 348 7.36 -10.81 -4.69
CA GLY A 348 5.90 -10.62 -4.71
C GLY A 348 5.26 -10.46 -6.09
N ILE A 349 6.05 -10.15 -7.13
CA ILE A 349 5.53 -9.98 -8.50
C ILE A 349 5.85 -11.22 -9.35
N ASP A 350 4.82 -11.95 -9.75
CA ASP A 350 4.89 -13.01 -10.75
C ASP A 350 4.83 -12.42 -12.16
N ARG A 351 5.92 -12.55 -12.91
CA ARG A 351 6.05 -12.03 -14.27
C ARG A 351 5.25 -12.80 -15.31
N GLN A 352 5.02 -14.10 -15.11
CA GLN A 352 4.22 -14.90 -16.02
C GLN A 352 2.75 -14.48 -15.91
N LEU A 353 2.25 -14.34 -14.68
CA LEU A 353 0.90 -13.84 -14.42
C LEU A 353 0.75 -12.39 -14.92
N LEU A 354 1.71 -11.51 -14.63
CA LEU A 354 1.70 -10.13 -15.14
C LEU A 354 1.57 -10.09 -16.67
N LYS A 355 2.38 -10.90 -17.38
CA LYS A 355 2.34 -10.98 -18.84
C LYS A 355 1.03 -11.55 -19.36
N LYS A 356 0.48 -12.56 -18.69
CA LYS A 356 -0.81 -13.16 -19.05
C LYS A 356 -1.95 -12.15 -18.93
N GLU A 357 -2.02 -11.40 -17.84
CA GLU A 357 -3.14 -10.52 -17.52
C GLU A 357 -3.07 -9.13 -18.18
N THR A 358 -1.87 -8.64 -18.51
CA THR A 358 -1.69 -7.27 -19.05
C THR A 358 -1.04 -7.24 -20.43
N GLY A 359 -0.54 -8.38 -20.92
CA GLY A 359 0.31 -8.44 -22.11
C GLY A 359 1.71 -7.85 -21.91
N ARG A 360 2.02 -7.22 -20.77
CA ARG A 360 3.31 -6.56 -20.50
C ARG A 360 4.37 -7.51 -19.96
N THR A 361 5.61 -7.32 -20.40
CA THR A 361 6.77 -8.07 -19.93
C THR A 361 7.52 -7.26 -18.89
N GLY A 362 7.49 -7.73 -17.64
CA GLY A 362 8.30 -7.17 -16.56
C GLY A 362 9.79 -7.49 -16.73
N ILE A 363 10.65 -6.52 -16.44
CA ILE A 363 12.11 -6.68 -16.38
C ILE A 363 12.56 -6.09 -15.05
N PHE A 364 13.27 -6.87 -14.22
CA PHE A 364 13.80 -6.33 -12.97
C PHE A 364 14.99 -5.42 -13.26
N GLY A 365 14.88 -4.17 -12.82
CA GLY A 365 15.93 -3.18 -12.85
C GLY A 365 16.95 -3.37 -11.73
N PRO A 366 17.78 -2.35 -11.46
CA PRO A 366 18.86 -2.43 -10.48
C PRO A 366 18.34 -2.44 -9.03
N ALA A 367 19.24 -2.79 -8.10
CA ALA A 367 18.95 -2.78 -6.66
C ALA A 367 18.69 -1.36 -6.12
N TYR A 368 19.38 -0.35 -6.64
CA TYR A 368 19.28 1.03 -6.19
C TYR A 368 18.77 1.97 -7.29
N SER A 369 17.95 2.95 -6.92
CA SER A 369 17.33 3.88 -7.90
C SER A 369 18.34 4.73 -8.66
N ARG A 370 19.49 5.03 -8.06
CA ARG A 370 20.57 5.82 -8.68
C ARG A 370 21.15 5.18 -9.94
N ASP A 371 21.02 3.86 -10.08
CA ASP A 371 21.57 3.08 -11.19
C ASP A 371 20.55 2.91 -12.33
N ILE A 372 19.30 3.36 -12.13
CA ILE A 372 18.22 3.28 -13.13
C ILE A 372 18.58 4.00 -14.45
N PRO A 373 19.11 5.24 -14.45
CA PRO A 373 19.45 5.92 -15.70
C PRO A 373 20.46 5.14 -16.56
N LEU A 374 21.46 4.53 -15.91
CA LEU A 374 22.46 3.72 -16.59
C LEU A 374 21.86 2.42 -17.15
N PHE A 375 20.95 1.80 -16.39
CA PHE A 375 20.18 0.63 -16.82
C PHE A 375 19.32 0.91 -18.06
N ILE A 376 18.68 2.09 -18.12
CA ILE A 376 17.87 2.51 -19.28
C ILE A 376 18.76 2.66 -20.53
N LYS A 377 19.93 3.31 -20.40
CA LYS A 377 20.84 3.62 -21.52
C LYS A 377 21.52 2.40 -22.12
N ASN A 378 22.02 1.50 -21.27
CA ASN A 378 22.88 0.42 -21.76
C ASN A 378 22.11 -0.80 -22.25
N HIS A 379 20.81 -0.92 -21.93
CA HIS A 379 20.00 -2.12 -22.22
C HIS A 379 20.64 -3.45 -21.76
N THR A 380 21.67 -3.40 -20.90
CA THR A 380 22.54 -4.54 -20.59
C THR A 380 22.01 -5.38 -19.43
N SER A 381 22.44 -6.65 -19.45
CA SER A 381 22.06 -7.70 -18.52
C SER A 381 22.52 -7.43 -17.07
N VAL A 382 21.62 -6.88 -16.26
CA VAL A 382 21.07 -7.43 -14.99
C VAL A 382 22.02 -8.06 -13.93
N PHE A 383 23.36 -8.04 -14.03
CA PHE A 383 24.23 -8.75 -13.03
C PHE A 383 25.04 -7.82 -12.13
N GLU A 384 25.68 -6.78 -12.66
CA GLU A 384 26.56 -5.92 -11.85
C GLU A 384 25.77 -5.00 -10.92
N TYR A 385 24.62 -4.49 -11.36
CA TYR A 385 23.80 -3.53 -10.62
C TYR A 385 22.75 -4.15 -9.70
N ASN A 386 22.78 -5.48 -9.57
CA ASN A 386 21.76 -6.22 -8.83
C ASN A 386 22.22 -6.60 -7.43
N LYS A 387 23.47 -6.28 -7.06
CA LYS A 387 24.00 -6.55 -5.73
C LYS A 387 23.56 -5.51 -4.71
N ALA A 388 23.16 -6.00 -3.54
CA ALA A 388 22.74 -5.21 -2.40
C ALA A 388 23.87 -5.20 -1.35
N ASP A 389 24.43 -4.01 -1.12
CA ASP A 389 25.70 -3.88 -0.40
C ASP A 389 25.55 -3.20 0.97
N PHE A 390 24.31 -2.86 1.37
CA PHE A 390 23.93 -2.33 2.69
C PHE A 390 24.99 -1.37 3.30
N PHE A 391 25.38 -0.37 2.49
CA PHE A 391 26.44 0.57 2.86
C PHE A 391 26.15 1.29 4.19
N LEU A 392 27.20 1.82 4.83
CA LEU A 392 27.11 2.51 6.13
C LEU A 392 25.98 3.56 6.16
N ARG A 393 25.86 4.38 5.11
CA ARG A 393 24.81 5.40 5.01
C ARG A 393 23.40 4.82 5.12
N PHE A 394 23.14 3.68 4.48
CA PHE A 394 21.84 3.01 4.55
C PHE A 394 21.57 2.51 5.98
N ARG A 395 22.56 1.90 6.62
CA ARG A 395 22.42 1.43 8.00
C ARG A 395 22.14 2.58 8.98
N LEU A 396 22.87 3.69 8.88
CA LEU A 396 22.64 4.86 9.75
C LEU A 396 21.28 5.52 9.50
N GLU A 397 20.81 5.56 8.25
CA GLU A 397 19.44 5.99 7.92
C GLU A 397 18.40 5.09 8.58
N MET A 398 18.65 3.78 8.63
CA MET A 398 17.78 2.80 9.26
C MET A 398 17.82 2.89 10.80
N LEU A 399 18.99 3.16 11.39
CA LEU A 399 19.13 3.47 12.82
C LEU A 399 18.22 4.62 13.22
N LEU A 400 18.35 5.78 12.54
CA LEU A 400 17.54 6.95 12.83
C LEU A 400 16.05 6.67 12.62
N SER A 401 15.69 6.12 11.46
CA SER A 401 14.29 5.98 11.06
C SER A 401 13.48 4.98 11.88
N MET A 402 14.11 3.89 12.34
CA MET A 402 13.41 2.86 13.11
C MET A 402 13.36 3.18 14.60
N ASN A 403 14.36 3.93 15.09
CA ASN A 403 14.53 4.12 16.53
C ASN A 403 14.13 5.51 17.02
N PHE A 404 13.91 6.49 16.15
CA PHE A 404 13.54 7.84 16.59
C PHE A 404 12.22 7.87 17.37
N ILE A 405 11.16 7.20 16.89
CA ILE A 405 9.86 7.19 17.58
C ILE A 405 9.95 6.46 18.92
N VAL A 406 10.75 5.39 18.97
CA VAL A 406 10.97 4.61 20.20
C VAL A 406 11.74 5.43 21.21
N TRP A 407 12.84 6.04 20.77
CA TRP A 407 13.63 6.96 21.56
C TRP A 407 12.80 8.15 22.06
N LEU A 408 11.94 8.73 21.21
CA LEU A 408 11.06 9.82 21.60
C LEU A 408 10.09 9.40 22.71
N SER A 409 9.49 8.21 22.56
CA SER A 409 8.56 7.66 23.56
C SER A 409 9.28 7.36 24.88
N MET A 410 10.46 6.74 24.81
CA MET A 410 11.31 6.45 25.96
C MET A 410 11.84 7.72 26.62
N GLY A 411 12.18 8.74 25.83
CA GLY A 411 12.67 10.03 26.28
C GLY A 411 11.60 10.83 27.03
N ILE A 412 10.36 10.84 26.53
CA ILE A 412 9.22 11.43 27.25
C ILE A 412 9.03 10.73 28.60
N LEU A 413 9.02 9.39 28.62
CA LEU A 413 8.89 8.63 29.87
C LEU A 413 10.04 8.93 30.84
N THR A 414 11.27 9.05 30.33
CA THR A 414 12.45 9.38 31.14
C THR A 414 12.33 10.77 31.74
N LEU A 415 11.90 11.77 30.98
CA LEU A 415 11.67 13.14 31.48
C LEU A 415 10.58 13.19 32.58
N LEU A 416 9.57 12.32 32.50
CA LEU A 416 8.51 12.24 33.51
C LEU A 416 8.97 11.57 34.81
N ILE A 417 9.91 10.62 34.72
CA ILE A 417 10.42 9.86 35.88
C ILE A 417 11.60 10.59 36.54
N ASP A 418 12.62 10.91 35.76
CA ASP A 418 13.81 11.64 36.20
C ASP A 418 14.44 12.42 35.03
N PRO A 419 14.25 13.75 34.97
CA PRO A 419 14.83 14.60 33.95
C PRO A 419 16.35 14.51 33.82
N ASN A 420 17.07 14.17 34.90
CA ASN A 420 18.54 14.09 34.88
C ASN A 420 19.04 12.90 34.06
N LEU A 421 18.23 11.85 33.92
CA LEU A 421 18.56 10.66 33.13
C LEU A 421 18.34 10.86 31.62
N PHE A 422 17.62 11.90 31.21
CA PHE A 422 17.27 12.10 29.80
C PHE A 422 18.50 12.20 28.89
N PHE A 423 19.45 13.07 29.22
CA PHE A 423 20.65 13.25 28.40
C PHE A 423 21.59 12.04 28.41
N PRO A 424 21.95 11.45 29.57
CA PRO A 424 22.79 10.24 29.60
C PRO A 424 22.17 9.05 28.86
N LEU A 425 20.89 8.78 29.07
CA LEU A 425 20.21 7.64 28.44
C LEU A 425 20.06 7.85 26.93
N SER A 426 19.77 9.09 26.50
CA SER A 426 19.72 9.43 25.07
C SER A 426 21.08 9.30 24.40
N ALA A 427 22.15 9.80 25.04
CA ALA A 427 23.51 9.66 24.52
C ALA A 427 23.89 8.18 24.39
N TYR A 428 23.64 7.38 25.42
CA TYR A 428 23.89 5.94 25.40
C TYR A 428 23.13 5.25 24.27
N PHE A 429 21.82 5.49 24.15
CA PHE A 429 20.96 4.88 23.12
C PHE A 429 21.49 5.14 21.70
N TRP A 430 21.84 6.39 21.38
CA TRP A 430 22.31 6.75 20.04
C TRP A 430 23.76 6.32 19.79
N ILE A 431 24.64 6.36 20.80
CA ILE A 431 26.02 5.90 20.68
C ILE A 431 26.05 4.38 20.46
N THR A 432 25.36 3.60 21.29
CA THR A 432 25.36 2.15 21.14
C THR A 432 24.63 1.71 19.87
N GLY A 433 23.54 2.40 19.50
CA GLY A 433 22.89 2.21 18.20
C GLY A 433 23.84 2.48 17.03
N PHE A 434 24.63 3.56 17.10
CA PHE A 434 25.67 3.83 16.10
C PHE A 434 26.72 2.72 16.04
N LEU A 435 27.24 2.26 17.19
CA LEU A 435 28.23 1.18 17.27
C LEU A 435 27.69 -0.12 16.65
N LEU A 436 26.46 -0.50 17.00
CA LEU A 436 25.80 -1.70 16.48
C LEU A 436 25.59 -1.60 14.97
N TYR A 437 25.01 -0.50 14.47
CA TYR A 437 24.65 -0.36 13.06
C TYR A 437 25.87 -0.11 12.18
N ALA A 438 26.85 0.70 12.61
CA ALA A 438 28.09 0.93 11.86
C ALA A 438 28.99 -0.30 11.90
N GLY A 439 29.12 -0.94 13.06
CA GLY A 439 29.91 -2.14 13.30
C GLY A 439 29.25 -3.44 12.82
N PHE A 440 28.01 -3.39 12.33
CA PHE A 440 27.24 -4.58 11.92
C PHE A 440 28.01 -5.61 11.07
N PRO A 441 28.87 -5.25 10.09
CA PRO A 441 29.63 -6.23 9.28
C PRO A 441 30.75 -6.91 10.05
N ILE A 442 31.23 -6.30 11.13
CA ILE A 442 32.41 -6.72 11.90
C ILE A 442 31.99 -7.50 13.15
N ILE A 443 30.88 -7.11 13.80
CA ILE A 443 30.39 -7.78 15.00
C ILE A 443 30.06 -9.25 14.68
N PRO A 444 30.56 -10.24 15.43
CA PRO A 444 30.25 -11.65 15.21
C PRO A 444 28.74 -11.95 15.17
N GLY A 445 28.34 -12.88 14.29
CA GLY A 445 26.94 -13.27 14.08
C GLY A 445 26.37 -12.80 12.75
N LYS A 446 25.21 -13.36 12.34
CA LYS A 446 24.55 -13.00 11.06
C LYS A 446 23.35 -12.06 11.23
N SER A 447 22.78 -12.03 12.42
CA SER A 447 21.51 -11.37 12.72
C SER A 447 21.66 -10.24 13.74
N GLY A 448 20.62 -9.39 13.81
CA GLY A 448 20.61 -8.24 14.71
C GLY A 448 20.70 -8.62 16.19
N TRP A 449 19.89 -9.57 16.66
CA TRP A 449 19.88 -9.96 18.08
C TRP A 449 21.17 -10.66 18.51
N LEU A 450 21.73 -11.55 17.70
CA LEU A 450 22.99 -12.19 18.06
C LEU A 450 24.13 -11.16 18.19
N LYS A 451 24.19 -10.18 17.27
CA LYS A 451 25.15 -9.08 17.33
C LYS A 451 24.90 -8.18 18.54
N ALA A 452 23.65 -7.89 18.87
CA ALA A 452 23.28 -7.12 20.05
C ALA A 452 23.67 -7.81 21.36
N VAL A 453 23.54 -9.14 21.44
CA VAL A 453 24.01 -9.92 22.60
C VAL A 453 25.52 -9.82 22.75
N VAL A 454 26.28 -9.95 21.64
CA VAL A 454 27.74 -9.79 21.66
C VAL A 454 28.13 -8.38 22.13
N LEU A 455 27.47 -7.34 21.61
CA LEU A 455 27.71 -5.96 22.03
C LEU A 455 27.36 -5.75 23.52
N SER A 456 26.23 -6.29 23.97
CA SER A 456 25.80 -6.22 25.36
C SER A 456 26.80 -6.91 26.29
N ALA A 457 27.33 -8.08 25.90
CA ALA A 457 28.33 -8.78 26.71
C ALA A 457 29.60 -7.94 26.88
N ILE A 458 30.07 -7.29 25.82
CA ILE A 458 31.23 -6.39 25.86
C ILE A 458 30.96 -5.20 26.80
N GLU A 459 29.79 -4.57 26.68
CA GLU A 459 29.40 -3.44 27.54
C GLU A 459 29.28 -3.86 29.02
N ILE A 460 28.64 -4.99 29.32
CA ILE A 460 28.49 -5.51 30.69
C ILE A 460 29.84 -5.83 31.30
N ILE A 461 30.72 -6.52 30.58
CA ILE A 461 32.08 -6.83 31.05
C ILE A 461 32.84 -5.54 31.34
N THR A 462 32.69 -4.53 30.49
CA THR A 462 33.32 -3.22 30.69
C THR A 462 32.79 -2.53 31.95
N ILE A 463 31.46 -2.49 32.15
CA ILE A 463 30.85 -1.91 33.35
C ILE A 463 31.31 -2.67 34.60
N ALA A 464 31.32 -4.01 34.57
CA ALA A 464 31.78 -4.83 35.68
C ALA A 464 33.27 -4.58 36.01
N ALA A 465 34.13 -4.50 35.01
CA ALA A 465 35.54 -4.21 35.17
C ALA A 465 35.76 -2.80 35.76
N VAL A 466 35.10 -1.78 35.23
CA VAL A 466 35.19 -0.41 35.78
C VAL A 466 34.69 -0.35 37.23
N SER A 467 33.61 -1.05 37.54
CA SER A 467 33.04 -1.11 38.90
C SER A 467 34.06 -1.66 39.91
N VAL A 468 34.74 -2.74 39.57
CA VAL A 468 35.71 -3.40 40.47
C VAL A 468 37.05 -2.67 40.51
N PHE A 469 37.60 -2.35 39.35
CA PHE A 469 38.99 -1.90 39.24
C PHE A 469 39.16 -0.39 39.34
N ALA A 470 38.18 0.41 38.88
CA ALA A 470 38.28 1.86 38.90
C ALA A 470 37.48 2.51 40.03
N LEU A 471 36.29 1.97 40.32
CA LEU A 471 35.39 2.52 41.33
C LEU A 471 35.46 1.78 42.68
N HIS A 472 36.09 0.61 42.71
CA HIS A 472 36.22 -0.23 43.90
C HIS A 472 34.88 -0.55 44.60
N VAL A 473 33.82 -0.74 43.83
CA VAL A 473 32.50 -1.14 44.31
C VAL A 473 32.14 -2.54 43.82
N SER A 474 31.14 -3.15 44.47
CA SER A 474 30.60 -4.44 44.06
C SER A 474 30.04 -4.37 42.63
N VAL A 475 30.27 -5.43 41.84
CA VAL A 475 29.69 -5.57 40.49
C VAL A 475 28.15 -5.48 40.54
N PHE A 476 27.54 -5.93 41.64
CA PHE A 476 26.09 -5.90 41.84
C PHE A 476 25.54 -4.48 42.03
N SER A 477 26.38 -3.50 42.37
CA SER A 477 25.97 -2.10 42.55
C SER A 477 25.39 -1.49 41.26
N TYR A 478 25.76 -2.01 40.08
CA TYR A 478 25.27 -1.56 38.78
C TYR A 478 24.44 -2.61 38.04
N LEU A 479 23.90 -3.62 38.73
CA LEU A 479 23.13 -4.70 38.10
C LEU A 479 21.92 -4.15 37.30
N ASN A 480 21.19 -3.19 37.85
CA ASN A 480 20.06 -2.56 37.16
C ASN A 480 20.49 -1.89 35.85
N MET A 481 21.64 -1.23 35.84
CA MET A 481 22.20 -0.59 34.64
C MET A 481 22.56 -1.64 33.58
N MET A 482 23.19 -2.75 33.98
CA MET A 482 23.53 -3.85 33.07
C MET A 482 22.28 -4.47 32.42
N VAL A 483 21.19 -4.60 33.17
CA VAL A 483 19.90 -5.06 32.64
C VAL A 483 19.32 -4.07 31.64
N ILE A 484 19.30 -2.77 31.98
CA ILE A 484 18.79 -1.70 31.09
C ILE A 484 19.58 -1.67 29.77
N VAL A 485 20.91 -1.70 29.86
CA VAL A 485 21.83 -1.80 28.71
C VAL A 485 21.48 -2.98 27.80
N SER A 486 21.28 -4.16 28.39
CA SER A 486 20.91 -5.36 27.64
C SER A 486 19.58 -5.22 26.92
N VAL A 487 18.57 -4.64 27.58
CA VAL A 487 17.24 -4.43 26.99
C VAL A 487 17.31 -3.43 25.83
N ILE A 488 18.04 -2.33 25.98
CA ILE A 488 18.23 -1.33 24.92
C ILE A 488 18.94 -1.95 23.72
N ASN A 489 20.01 -2.71 23.95
CA ASN A 489 20.74 -3.37 22.87
C ASN A 489 19.88 -4.42 22.16
N LEU A 490 19.10 -5.22 22.89
CA LEU A 490 18.18 -6.18 22.28
C LEU A 490 17.11 -5.48 21.43
N TRP A 491 16.62 -4.31 21.86
CA TRP A 491 15.75 -3.47 21.05
C TRP A 491 16.46 -2.96 19.80
N LEU A 492 17.67 -2.39 19.93
CA LEU A 492 18.44 -1.90 18.79
C LEU A 492 18.85 -3.01 17.82
N GLY A 493 18.99 -4.24 18.33
CA GLY A 493 19.20 -5.45 17.54
C GLY A 493 17.93 -6.03 16.93
N PHE A 494 16.76 -5.46 17.21
CA PHE A 494 15.52 -5.83 16.54
C PHE A 494 15.61 -5.41 15.07
N ASP A 495 15.92 -6.39 14.23
CA ASP A 495 16.04 -6.23 12.79
C ASP A 495 14.98 -7.09 12.09
N LEU A 496 14.47 -6.63 10.96
CA LEU A 496 13.67 -7.44 10.03
C LEU A 496 14.39 -7.42 8.69
N ARG A 497 14.11 -8.40 7.81
CA ARG A 497 14.80 -8.47 6.52
C ARG A 497 14.65 -7.17 5.75
N GLY A 498 15.78 -6.62 5.32
CA GLY A 498 15.85 -5.38 4.54
C GLY A 498 15.89 -4.09 5.37
N ILE A 499 15.94 -4.17 6.70
CA ILE A 499 16.15 -3.01 7.59
C ILE A 499 17.66 -2.78 7.80
N VAL A 500 18.40 -3.63 8.50
CA VAL A 500 19.85 -3.43 8.72
C VAL A 500 20.68 -4.33 7.81
N ALA A 501 20.23 -5.56 7.61
CA ALA A 501 20.82 -6.51 6.68
C ALA A 501 19.76 -7.31 5.91
N GLY A 502 20.20 -8.12 4.96
CA GLY A 502 19.33 -9.02 4.20
C GLY A 502 19.23 -10.43 4.77
N TYR A 503 19.80 -10.70 5.96
CA TYR A 503 19.77 -12.03 6.56
C TYR A 503 18.42 -12.31 7.23
N PRO A 504 17.99 -13.57 7.30
CA PRO A 504 16.89 -13.98 8.15
C PRO A 504 17.12 -13.51 9.59
N SER A 505 16.10 -12.88 10.17
CA SER A 505 16.13 -12.38 11.55
C SER A 505 15.46 -13.36 12.51
N GLU A 506 15.98 -13.49 13.72
CA GLU A 506 15.32 -14.22 14.81
C GLU A 506 14.04 -13.51 15.28
N ALA A 507 13.93 -12.20 15.08
CA ALA A 507 12.71 -11.47 15.38
C ALA A 507 11.55 -11.95 14.50
N GLU A 508 11.80 -12.18 13.20
CA GLU A 508 10.82 -12.78 12.30
C GLU A 508 10.46 -14.20 12.72
N TRP A 509 11.46 -15.02 13.05
CA TRP A 509 11.23 -16.38 13.56
C TRP A 509 10.31 -16.37 14.79
N LEU A 510 10.57 -15.48 15.75
CA LEU A 510 9.78 -15.38 16.98
C LEU A 510 8.35 -14.95 16.67
N MET A 511 8.17 -13.92 15.82
CA MET A 511 6.85 -13.47 15.39
C MET A 511 6.03 -14.61 14.78
N HIS A 512 6.63 -15.38 13.87
CA HIS A 512 5.96 -16.53 13.27
C HIS A 512 5.61 -17.62 14.29
N LYS A 513 6.52 -17.92 15.23
CA LYS A 513 6.26 -18.88 16.30
C LYS A 513 5.10 -18.44 17.21
N LEU A 514 4.93 -17.13 17.39
CA LEU A 514 3.82 -16.54 18.13
C LEU A 514 2.53 -16.38 17.28
N GLY A 515 2.52 -16.84 16.03
CA GLY A 515 1.37 -16.72 15.13
C GLY A 515 1.14 -15.29 14.60
N MET A 516 2.11 -14.40 14.74
CA MET A 516 2.05 -13.03 14.21
C MET A 516 2.47 -13.03 12.74
N THR A 517 1.53 -12.68 11.86
CA THR A 517 1.78 -12.57 10.41
C THR A 517 2.14 -11.14 9.98
N SER A 518 1.91 -10.14 10.83
CA SER A 518 2.26 -8.75 10.56
C SER A 518 2.36 -7.95 11.86
N PHE A 519 3.06 -6.83 11.77
CA PHE A 519 3.08 -5.76 12.77
C PHE A 519 2.41 -4.52 12.16
N GLY A 520 1.07 -4.47 12.30
CA GLY A 520 0.21 -3.47 11.66
C GLY A 520 0.37 -3.42 10.14
N HIS A 521 0.32 -2.20 9.57
CA HIS A 521 0.65 -1.92 8.15
C HIS A 521 2.14 -1.72 7.88
N ILE A 522 2.95 -1.80 8.93
CA ILE A 522 4.35 -1.35 8.89
C ILE A 522 5.23 -2.49 8.39
N PHE A 523 4.96 -3.70 8.87
CA PHE A 523 5.70 -4.91 8.53
C PHE A 523 4.75 -6.07 8.35
N SER A 524 4.92 -6.84 7.29
CA SER A 524 4.29 -8.15 7.15
C SER A 524 5.38 -9.20 7.22
N ALA A 525 5.21 -10.14 8.13
CA ALA A 525 6.07 -11.29 8.28
C ALA A 525 5.66 -12.26 7.15
N GLY A 526 6.27 -12.08 5.97
CA GLY A 526 6.13 -13.04 4.87
C GLY A 526 6.55 -14.43 5.33
N VAL A 527 6.15 -15.49 4.60
CA VAL A 527 6.41 -16.89 5.01
C VAL A 527 7.83 -17.08 5.53
N TYR A 528 7.98 -17.26 6.86
CA TYR A 528 9.27 -17.57 7.45
C TYR A 528 9.72 -18.92 6.94
N ASN A 529 10.70 -18.87 6.04
CA ASN A 529 11.34 -20.06 5.55
C ASN A 529 12.77 -20.13 6.12
N PRO A 530 13.02 -21.01 7.11
CA PRO A 530 14.36 -21.25 7.64
C PRO A 530 15.20 -22.06 6.65
N ASN A 531 14.57 -22.68 5.65
CA ASN A 531 15.27 -23.53 4.71
C ASN A 531 16.09 -22.69 3.74
N LYS A 532 17.35 -23.08 3.61
CA LYS A 532 18.24 -22.56 2.59
C LYS A 532 17.74 -23.05 1.24
N ILE A 533 17.80 -22.19 0.23
CA ILE A 533 17.44 -22.54 -1.15
C ILE A 533 18.05 -23.85 -1.63
N GLN A 534 17.23 -24.65 -2.30
CA GLN A 534 17.56 -25.93 -2.91
C GLN A 534 17.36 -25.86 -4.41
N GLN A 535 18.10 -26.68 -5.15
CA GLN A 535 18.06 -26.72 -6.62
C GLN A 535 17.94 -28.16 -7.09
N ASN A 536 16.92 -28.43 -7.90
CA ASN A 536 16.85 -29.63 -8.73
C ASN A 536 17.49 -29.28 -10.09
N ILE A 537 18.65 -29.88 -10.38
CA ILE A 537 19.39 -29.56 -11.61
C ILE A 537 18.72 -30.12 -12.86
N ASP A 538 18.02 -31.24 -12.74
CA ASP A 538 17.42 -31.93 -13.89
C ASP A 538 16.23 -31.14 -14.46
N ARG A 539 15.58 -30.33 -13.62
CA ARG A 539 14.54 -29.38 -14.05
C ARG A 539 15.09 -28.04 -14.55
N CYS A 540 16.40 -27.79 -14.45
CA CYS A 540 16.94 -26.47 -14.77
C CYS A 540 17.13 -26.26 -16.27
N ASN A 541 16.37 -25.32 -16.86
CA ASN A 541 16.48 -24.95 -18.27
C ASN A 541 17.51 -23.83 -18.57
N ASN A 542 18.33 -23.43 -17.59
CA ASN A 542 19.34 -22.36 -17.70
C ASN A 542 18.83 -20.97 -18.14
N CYS A 543 17.58 -20.60 -17.81
CA CYS A 543 16.99 -19.28 -18.11
C CYS A 543 17.66 -18.06 -17.42
N ARG A 544 18.58 -18.26 -16.47
CA ARG A 544 19.34 -17.21 -15.74
C ARG A 544 18.53 -16.25 -14.86
N PHE A 545 17.21 -16.44 -14.68
CA PHE A 545 16.43 -15.58 -13.78
C PHE A 545 16.93 -15.56 -12.35
N CYS A 546 17.37 -16.69 -11.82
CA CYS A 546 17.94 -16.74 -10.46
C CYS A 546 19.21 -15.91 -10.29
N LEU A 547 20.06 -15.82 -11.32
CA LEU A 547 21.23 -14.93 -11.32
C LEU A 547 20.79 -13.47 -11.36
N MET A 548 19.74 -13.16 -12.14
CA MET A 548 19.23 -11.81 -12.31
C MET A 548 18.56 -11.27 -11.05
N VAL A 549 17.77 -12.06 -10.33
CA VAL A 549 17.00 -11.55 -9.19
C VAL A 549 17.67 -11.78 -7.84
N CYS A 550 18.87 -12.36 -7.81
CA CYS A 550 19.58 -12.63 -6.57
C CYS A 550 20.38 -11.40 -6.11
N PRO A 551 19.97 -10.73 -5.01
CA PRO A 551 20.65 -9.51 -4.55
C PRO A 551 22.04 -9.75 -3.93
N LYS A 552 22.44 -11.02 -3.74
CA LYS A 552 23.75 -11.38 -3.19
C LYS A 552 24.68 -12.08 -4.18
N GLY A 553 24.18 -12.49 -5.33
CA GLY A 553 24.98 -13.31 -6.26
C GLY A 553 25.31 -14.70 -5.70
N VAL A 554 24.33 -15.37 -5.09
CA VAL A 554 24.45 -16.74 -4.56
C VAL A 554 24.67 -17.78 -5.67
N PHE A 555 24.22 -17.46 -6.89
CA PHE A 555 24.30 -18.34 -8.05
C PHE A 555 25.52 -18.01 -8.91
N GLY A 556 26.06 -19.02 -9.59
CA GLY A 556 27.08 -18.86 -10.63
C GLY A 556 26.89 -19.83 -11.78
N ILE A 557 27.70 -19.66 -12.82
CA ILE A 557 27.69 -20.53 -14.01
C ILE A 557 28.89 -21.46 -13.91
N GLU A 558 28.62 -22.75 -13.80
CA GLU A 558 29.63 -23.82 -13.77
C GLU A 558 29.78 -24.43 -15.18
N ASN A 559 31.02 -24.65 -15.61
CA ASN A 559 31.38 -25.24 -16.92
C ASN A 559 30.73 -24.53 -18.12
N GLY A 560 30.47 -23.22 -18.01
CA GLY A 560 29.89 -22.37 -19.05
C GLY A 560 28.43 -22.68 -19.42
N LYS A 561 27.81 -23.71 -18.82
CA LYS A 561 26.49 -24.21 -19.26
C LYS A 561 25.47 -24.37 -18.14
N LYS A 562 25.86 -24.70 -16.91
CA LYS A 562 24.91 -25.03 -15.83
C LYS A 562 24.91 -23.97 -14.73
N ILE A 563 23.74 -23.47 -14.37
CA ILE A 563 23.59 -22.58 -13.22
C ILE A 563 23.62 -23.41 -11.93
N ARG A 564 24.43 -23.00 -10.95
CA ARG A 564 24.56 -23.65 -9.65
C ARG A 564 24.48 -22.66 -8.50
N ILE A 565 24.08 -23.14 -7.33
CA ILE A 565 24.23 -22.42 -6.07
C ILE A 565 25.69 -22.54 -5.63
N LEU A 566 26.43 -21.42 -5.59
CA LEU A 566 27.83 -21.39 -5.15
C LEU A 566 27.96 -21.07 -3.66
N ASN A 567 27.23 -20.07 -3.17
CA ASN A 567 27.37 -19.55 -1.81
C ASN A 567 26.06 -19.63 -1.03
N ARG A 568 25.61 -20.86 -0.74
CA ARG A 568 24.31 -21.11 -0.07
C ARG A 568 24.20 -20.42 1.30
N GLY A 569 25.33 -20.25 2.01
CA GLY A 569 25.39 -19.59 3.32
C GLY A 569 25.10 -18.07 3.31
N GLU A 570 25.19 -17.44 2.14
CA GLU A 570 24.96 -16.00 1.93
C GLU A 570 23.54 -15.69 1.45
N CYS A 571 22.67 -16.70 1.39
CA CYS A 571 21.30 -16.55 0.92
C CYS A 571 20.45 -15.71 1.90
N PHE A 572 19.80 -14.68 1.37
CA PHE A 572 18.82 -13.84 2.09
C PHE A 572 17.48 -14.52 2.35
N ALA A 573 17.25 -15.70 1.76
CA ALA A 573 15.98 -16.42 1.80
C ALA A 573 14.76 -15.55 1.41
N CYS A 574 14.94 -14.58 0.49
CA CYS A 574 13.89 -13.65 0.07
C CYS A 574 12.87 -14.25 -0.92
N SER A 575 12.99 -15.53 -1.27
CA SER A 575 12.12 -16.23 -2.24
C SER A 575 12.13 -15.73 -3.69
N ALA A 576 12.77 -14.59 -4.01
CA ALA A 576 12.76 -14.01 -5.36
C ALA A 576 13.10 -15.02 -6.47
N CYS A 577 14.19 -15.75 -6.34
CA CYS A 577 14.62 -16.72 -7.35
C CYS A 577 13.69 -17.94 -7.46
N VAL A 578 12.97 -18.30 -6.40
CA VAL A 578 11.95 -19.36 -6.43
C VAL A 578 10.71 -18.87 -7.17
N THR A 579 10.19 -17.69 -6.81
CA THR A 579 9.04 -17.06 -7.48
C THR A 579 9.30 -16.88 -8.98
N GLN A 580 10.53 -16.52 -9.36
CA GLN A 580 10.89 -16.26 -10.75
C GLN A 580 11.37 -17.49 -11.54
N CYS A 581 11.39 -18.69 -10.95
CA CYS A 581 11.85 -19.89 -11.64
C CYS A 581 10.73 -20.51 -12.50
N PRO A 582 10.81 -20.47 -13.84
CA PRO A 582 9.74 -20.96 -14.71
C PRO A 582 9.51 -22.47 -14.58
N GLU A 583 10.58 -23.24 -14.41
CA GLU A 583 10.54 -24.72 -14.31
C GLU A 583 10.32 -25.23 -12.88
N LYS A 584 10.19 -24.32 -11.91
CA LYS A 584 10.15 -24.67 -10.47
C LYS A 584 11.34 -25.57 -10.07
N ALA A 585 12.50 -25.32 -10.67
CA ALA A 585 13.76 -26.01 -10.36
C ALA A 585 14.38 -25.55 -9.03
N LEU A 586 13.89 -24.45 -8.47
CA LEU A 586 14.31 -23.88 -7.18
C LEU A 586 13.16 -23.96 -6.19
N PHE A 587 13.47 -24.30 -4.95
CA PHE A 587 12.52 -24.39 -3.84
C PHE A 587 13.23 -24.07 -2.53
N LEU A 588 12.46 -23.71 -1.49
CA LEU A 588 12.98 -23.38 -0.16
C LEU A 588 12.76 -24.54 0.81
#